data_AF-A0A956FQ90-F1
#
_entry.id   AF-A0A956FQ90-F1
#
_cell.length_a   1.000
_cell.length_b   1.000
_cell.length_c   1.000
_cell.angle_alpha   90.00
_cell.angle_beta   90.00
_cell.angle_gamma   90.00
#
_symmetry.space_group_name_H-M   'P 1'
#
loop_
_entity.id
_entity.type
_entity.pdbx_description
1 polymer ?
#
loop_
_entity_poly.entity_id
_entity_poly.type
_entity_poly.pdbx_seq_one_letter_code
_entity_poly.pdbx_strand_id
1 'polypeptide(L)'
;MEPEILSHAGRSQAIRAALDELAVQGEVERGAVFTRAEVVDAILDLARYTADQPLHTRRLLEPSLGAGDFFLAALDRLLAAFSGHGGAPPQALDALRHALCGVEIHSASLVTTRARARARLLAWGAAPSHADALCDAWLRRDDFLLAPLVGDFDVVVGNPPYVRQERIPAALLA
;
A
#
# COMPACT_ATOMS: atom_id res chain seq x y z
N MET A 1 18.20 -3.42 -20.72
CA MET A 1 17.59 -2.21 -21.29
C MET A 1 16.10 -2.36 -21.06
N GLU A 2 15.63 -1.97 -19.87
CA GLU A 2 14.19 -2.01 -19.56
C GLU A 2 13.48 -0.98 -20.43
N PRO A 3 12.30 -1.32 -20.98
CA PRO A 3 11.56 -0.36 -21.77
C PRO A 3 11.13 0.81 -20.88
N GLU A 4 11.55 2.00 -21.28
CA GLU A 4 11.27 3.32 -20.67
C GLU A 4 9.75 3.59 -20.46
N ILE A 5 8.91 2.78 -21.12
CA ILE A 5 7.45 2.76 -21.09
C ILE A 5 6.87 2.53 -19.68
N LEU A 6 7.58 1.79 -18.81
CA LEU A 6 7.08 1.51 -17.45
C LEU A 6 7.41 2.61 -16.44
N SER A 7 8.23 3.61 -16.81
CA SER A 7 8.49 4.76 -15.94
C SER A 7 7.31 5.74 -15.95
N HIS A 8 7.05 6.43 -14.84
CA HIS A 8 6.05 7.51 -14.79
C HIS A 8 6.27 8.58 -15.88
N ALA A 9 7.54 8.84 -16.23
CA ALA A 9 7.93 9.80 -17.27
C ALA A 9 7.59 9.29 -18.69
N GLY A 10 7.63 7.98 -18.91
CA GLY A 10 7.35 7.34 -20.20
C GLY A 10 5.87 7.15 -20.54
N ARG A 11 4.95 7.43 -19.59
CA ARG A 11 3.49 7.31 -19.85
C ARG A 11 3.02 8.35 -20.87
N SER A 12 2.09 7.96 -21.73
CA SER A 12 1.44 8.89 -22.67
C SER A 12 0.55 9.89 -21.92
N GLN A 13 0.26 11.04 -22.54
CA GLN A 13 -0.69 12.02 -21.97
C GLN A 13 -2.10 11.42 -21.79
N ALA A 14 -2.51 10.52 -22.68
CA ALA A 14 -3.80 9.83 -22.59
C ALA A 14 -3.88 8.92 -21.36
N ILE A 15 -2.81 8.16 -21.05
CA ILE A 15 -2.75 7.31 -19.85
C ILE A 15 -2.83 8.19 -18.60
N ARG A 16 -2.06 9.29 -18.54
CA ARG A 16 -2.09 10.22 -17.39
C ARG A 16 -3.49 10.79 -17.14
N ALA A 17 -4.18 11.25 -18.19
CA ALA A 17 -5.53 11.79 -18.07
C ALA A 17 -6.55 10.74 -17.59
N ALA A 18 -6.46 9.51 -18.09
CA ALA A 18 -7.33 8.41 -17.65
C ALA A 18 -7.11 8.05 -16.17
N LEU A 19 -5.86 8.08 -15.69
CA LEU A 19 -5.54 7.87 -14.28
C LEU A 19 -6.10 8.98 -13.38
N ASP A 20 -5.98 10.24 -13.82
CA ASP A 20 -6.54 11.38 -13.08
C ASP A 20 -8.07 11.31 -13.00
N GLU A 21 -8.74 10.87 -14.06
CA GLU A 21 -10.19 10.62 -14.05
C GLU A 21 -10.57 9.53 -13.05
N LEU A 22 -9.87 8.39 -13.08
CA LEU A 22 -10.13 7.28 -12.17
C LEU A 22 -9.88 7.69 -10.71
N ALA A 23 -8.84 8.48 -10.43
CA ALA A 23 -8.49 8.93 -9.09
C ALA A 23 -9.62 9.72 -8.37
N VAL A 24 -10.58 10.30 -9.12
CA VAL A 24 -11.64 11.16 -8.58
C VAL A 24 -13.02 10.46 -8.47
N GLN A 25 -13.23 9.30 -9.11
CA GLN A 25 -14.52 8.58 -9.10
C GLN A 25 -15.02 8.21 -7.69
N GLY A 26 -16.33 8.03 -7.46
CA GLY A 26 -16.90 7.74 -6.13
C GLY A 26 -16.87 6.25 -5.71
N GLU A 27 -17.02 5.94 -4.42
CA GLU A 27 -16.89 4.56 -3.87
C GLU A 27 -17.76 3.50 -4.55
N VAL A 28 -19.03 3.82 -4.86
CA VAL A 28 -19.98 2.93 -5.54
C VAL A 28 -19.55 2.67 -6.99
N GLU A 29 -18.89 3.64 -7.61
CA GLU A 29 -18.40 3.50 -8.99
C GLU A 29 -17.18 2.58 -9.09
N ARG A 30 -16.45 2.43 -7.97
CA ARG A 30 -15.22 1.63 -7.83
C ARG A 30 -15.46 0.15 -7.56
N GLY A 31 -16.71 -0.25 -7.24
CA GLY A 31 -17.00 -1.61 -6.78
C GLY A 31 -16.33 -1.96 -5.45
N ALA A 32 -16.07 -0.95 -4.60
CA ALA A 32 -15.37 -1.12 -3.34
C ALA A 32 -16.20 -1.95 -2.36
N VAL A 33 -15.64 -3.08 -1.92
CA VAL A 33 -16.22 -3.94 -0.88
C VAL A 33 -15.25 -3.96 0.30
N PHE A 34 -15.69 -3.47 1.45
CA PHE A 34 -14.88 -3.43 2.66
C PHE A 34 -14.60 -4.85 3.17
N THR A 35 -13.35 -5.11 3.55
CA THR A 35 -12.96 -6.43 4.03
C THR A 35 -13.21 -6.49 5.53
N ARG A 36 -13.96 -7.50 5.99
CA ARG A 36 -14.15 -7.72 7.43
C ARG A 36 -12.81 -7.97 8.11
N ALA A 37 -12.59 -7.40 9.30
CA ALA A 37 -11.34 -7.54 10.04
C ALA A 37 -10.91 -9.01 10.24
N GLU A 38 -11.85 -9.89 10.56
CA GLU A 38 -11.61 -11.34 10.71
C GLU A 38 -11.03 -11.98 9.43
N VAL A 39 -11.44 -11.52 8.25
CA VAL A 39 -10.95 -12.01 6.96
C VAL A 39 -9.55 -11.47 6.69
N VAL A 40 -9.30 -10.19 7.01
CA VAL A 40 -7.96 -9.59 6.92
C VAL A 40 -6.97 -10.37 7.77
N ASP A 41 -7.31 -10.62 9.03
CA ASP A 41 -6.45 -11.35 9.94
C ASP A 41 -6.19 -12.79 9.47
N ALA A 42 -7.24 -13.50 9.06
CA ALA A 42 -7.09 -14.85 8.53
C ALA A 42 -6.19 -14.92 7.30
N ILE A 43 -6.30 -13.96 6.37
CA ILE A 43 -5.45 -13.92 5.17
C ILE A 43 -4.00 -13.60 5.55
N LEU A 44 -3.76 -12.65 6.46
CA LEU A 44 -2.40 -12.35 6.93
C LEU A 44 -1.77 -13.55 7.65
N ASP A 45 -2.55 -14.30 8.42
CA ASP A 45 -2.11 -15.55 9.07
C ASP A 45 -1.75 -16.63 8.03
N LEU A 46 -2.61 -16.83 7.03
CA LEU A 46 -2.36 -17.78 5.93
C LEU A 46 -1.11 -17.40 5.12
N ALA A 47 -0.88 -16.10 4.91
CA ALA A 47 0.32 -15.58 4.28
C ALA A 47 1.57 -15.63 5.19
N ARG A 48 1.43 -16.15 6.42
CA ARG A 48 2.47 -16.22 7.45
C ARG A 48 3.07 -14.85 7.76
N TYR A 49 2.28 -13.79 7.65
CA TYR A 49 2.66 -12.44 8.02
C TYR A 49 2.18 -12.19 9.46
N THR A 50 2.84 -12.86 10.40
CA THR A 50 2.47 -12.91 11.81
C THR A 50 3.55 -12.25 12.69
N ALA A 51 3.17 -11.72 13.84
CA ALA A 51 4.04 -10.88 14.66
C ALA A 51 5.21 -11.63 15.34
N ASP A 52 5.20 -12.97 15.34
CA ASP A 52 6.30 -13.83 15.80
C ASP A 52 7.45 -13.94 14.79
N GLN A 53 7.27 -13.47 13.56
CA GLN A 53 8.29 -13.50 12.51
C GLN A 53 9.09 -12.19 12.47
N PRO A 54 10.33 -12.17 11.93
CA PRO A 54 11.12 -10.94 11.79
C PRO A 54 10.61 -10.10 10.60
N LEU A 55 9.41 -9.54 10.70
CA LEU A 55 8.70 -8.88 9.59
C LEU A 55 9.44 -7.69 8.97
N HIS A 56 10.34 -7.04 9.72
CA HIS A 56 11.22 -5.97 9.20
C HIS A 56 12.21 -6.45 8.13
N THR A 57 12.43 -7.77 8.01
CA THR A 57 13.28 -8.38 6.97
C THR A 57 12.50 -8.79 5.72
N ARG A 58 11.18 -8.61 5.72
CA ARG A 58 10.28 -9.01 4.64
C ARG A 58 9.62 -7.79 4.00
N ARG A 59 9.23 -7.94 2.74
CA ARG A 59 8.51 -6.94 1.96
C ARG A 59 7.08 -7.37 1.70
N LEU A 60 6.11 -6.63 2.24
CA LEU A 60 4.69 -6.81 1.95
C LEU A 60 4.20 -5.74 0.97
N LEU A 61 3.43 -6.17 -0.03
CA LEU A 61 2.71 -5.31 -0.96
C LEU A 61 1.19 -5.42 -0.74
N GLU A 62 0.54 -4.26 -0.65
CA GLU A 62 -0.89 -4.12 -0.89
C GLU A 62 -1.15 -3.36 -2.19
N PRO A 63 -1.62 -4.05 -3.25
CA PRO A 63 -1.80 -3.46 -4.58
C PRO A 63 -2.89 -2.39 -4.68
N SER A 64 -3.89 -2.42 -3.79
CA SER A 64 -5.06 -1.55 -3.86
C SER A 64 -5.58 -1.29 -2.46
N LEU A 65 -5.04 -0.25 -1.82
CA LEU A 65 -5.24 0.01 -0.39
C LEU A 65 -6.71 0.21 0.01
N GLY A 66 -7.49 0.94 -0.82
CA GLY A 66 -8.79 1.47 -0.42
C GLY A 66 -8.70 2.20 0.92
N ALA A 67 -9.49 1.76 1.90
CA ALA A 67 -9.47 2.30 3.26
C ALA A 67 -8.28 1.80 4.13
N GLY A 68 -7.43 0.94 3.58
CA GLY A 68 -6.21 0.43 4.22
C GLY A 68 -6.45 -0.75 5.18
N ASP A 69 -7.47 -1.57 4.96
CA ASP A 69 -7.84 -2.64 5.89
C ASP A 69 -6.68 -3.64 6.10
N PHE A 70 -6.06 -4.11 5.01
CA PHE A 70 -4.88 -4.99 5.10
C PHE A 70 -3.62 -4.23 5.56
N PHE A 71 -3.38 -3.03 5.01
CA PHE A 71 -2.14 -2.29 5.22
C PHE A 71 -1.97 -1.91 6.67
N LEU A 72 -3.05 -1.43 7.28
CA LEU A 72 -3.04 -0.98 8.66
C LEU A 72 -2.91 -2.17 9.61
N ALA A 73 -3.56 -3.31 9.31
CA ALA A 73 -3.36 -4.55 10.08
C ALA A 73 -1.92 -5.09 9.94
N ALA A 74 -1.36 -5.06 8.73
CA ALA A 74 0.02 -5.44 8.47
C ALA A 74 1.02 -4.50 9.16
N LEU A 75 0.75 -3.20 9.21
CA LEU A 75 1.54 -2.22 9.95
C LEU A 75 1.51 -2.53 11.45
N ASP A 76 0.33 -2.78 12.02
CA ASP A 76 0.20 -3.10 13.45
C ASP A 76 1.01 -4.37 13.80
N ARG A 77 0.97 -5.41 12.93
CA ARG A 77 1.81 -6.62 13.08
C ARG A 77 3.30 -6.35 12.91
N LEU A 78 3.70 -5.52 11.95
CA LEU A 78 5.09 -5.15 11.72
C LEU A 78 5.69 -4.44 12.94
N LEU A 79 4.97 -3.49 13.53
CA LEU A 79 5.44 -2.75 14.71
C LEU A 79 5.56 -3.68 15.92
N ALA A 80 4.59 -4.56 16.14
CA ALA A 80 4.66 -5.57 17.20
C ALA A 80 5.84 -6.53 17.01
N ALA A 81 6.04 -7.04 15.79
CA ALA A 81 7.16 -7.91 15.45
C ALA A 81 8.51 -7.21 15.67
N PHE A 82 8.65 -5.98 15.21
CA PHE A 82 9.89 -5.23 15.32
C PHE A 82 10.25 -4.99 16.79
N SER A 83 9.29 -4.58 17.63
CA SER A 83 9.50 -4.45 19.07
C SER A 83 9.82 -5.78 19.75
N GLY A 84 9.13 -6.87 19.38
CA GLY A 84 9.38 -8.21 19.91
C GLY A 84 10.78 -8.75 19.61
N HIS A 85 11.40 -8.28 18.53
CA HIS A 85 12.77 -8.62 18.13
C HIS A 85 13.82 -7.60 18.63
N GLY A 86 13.46 -6.74 19.59
CA GLY A 86 14.39 -5.77 20.21
C GLY A 86 14.56 -4.46 19.43
N GLY A 87 13.79 -4.25 18.37
CA GLY A 87 13.75 -2.99 17.63
C GLY A 87 13.04 -1.88 18.40
N ALA A 88 13.52 -0.65 18.23
CA ALA A 88 12.98 0.53 18.91
C ALA A 88 12.61 1.66 17.93
N PRO A 89 11.67 2.56 18.28
CA PRO A 89 11.25 3.65 17.40
C PRO A 89 12.35 4.54 16.79
N PRO A 90 13.47 4.83 17.47
CA PRO A 90 14.58 5.55 16.88
C PRO A 90 15.21 4.86 15.66
N GLN A 91 15.13 3.53 15.56
CA GLN A 91 15.70 2.72 14.47
C GLN A 91 14.70 2.47 13.33
N ALA A 92 13.43 2.86 13.53
CA ALA A 92 12.33 2.48 12.65
C ALA A 92 12.53 2.95 11.20
N LEU A 93 13.08 4.15 11.02
CA LEU A 93 13.27 4.69 9.68
C LEU A 93 14.20 3.81 8.83
N ASP A 94 15.33 3.36 9.38
CA ASP A 94 16.27 2.55 8.61
C ASP A 94 15.81 1.10 8.50
N ALA A 95 15.24 0.54 9.58
CA ALA A 95 14.84 -0.86 9.63
C ALA A 95 13.55 -1.16 8.87
N LEU A 96 12.60 -0.23 8.81
CA LEU A 96 11.24 -0.50 8.30
C LEU A 96 10.97 0.15 6.93
N ARG A 97 11.87 0.98 6.41
CA ARG A 97 11.69 1.73 5.15
C ARG A 97 11.17 0.89 4.00
N HIS A 98 11.64 -0.35 3.91
CA HIS A 98 11.31 -1.24 2.80
C HIS A 98 10.22 -2.25 3.14
N ALA A 99 9.80 -2.37 4.40
CA ALA A 99 8.98 -3.49 4.86
C ALA A 99 7.55 -3.52 4.29
N LEU A 100 6.99 -2.34 3.96
CA LEU A 100 5.65 -2.21 3.38
C LEU A 100 5.69 -1.45 2.05
N CYS A 101 4.75 -1.77 1.17
CA CYS A 101 4.41 -0.99 0.00
C CYS A 101 2.90 -1.03 -0.19
N GLY A 102 2.27 0.13 -0.31
CA GLY A 102 0.85 0.28 -0.58
C GLY A 102 0.65 1.13 -1.81
N VAL A 103 -0.18 0.66 -2.75
CA VAL A 103 -0.56 1.42 -3.94
C VAL A 103 -2.04 1.76 -3.88
N GLU A 104 -2.37 3.00 -4.22
CA GLU A 104 -3.75 3.47 -4.30
C GLU A 104 -3.88 4.54 -5.37
N ILE A 105 -4.87 4.41 -6.24
CA ILE A 105 -5.10 5.37 -7.31
C ILE A 105 -5.88 6.59 -6.80
N HIS A 106 -6.77 6.40 -5.82
CA HIS A 106 -7.66 7.43 -5.30
C HIS A 106 -7.00 8.27 -4.21
N SER A 107 -6.89 9.58 -4.47
CA SER A 107 -6.24 10.54 -3.57
C SER A 107 -6.88 10.60 -2.18
N ALA A 108 -8.22 10.62 -2.11
CA ALA A 108 -8.95 10.73 -0.84
C ALA A 108 -8.72 9.51 0.07
N SER A 109 -8.72 8.31 -0.51
CA SER A 109 -8.47 7.05 0.18
C SER A 109 -7.02 7.01 0.69
N LEU A 110 -6.06 7.38 -0.16
CA LEU A 110 -4.65 7.43 0.22
C LEU A 110 -4.37 8.45 1.35
N VAL A 111 -4.97 9.65 1.29
CA VAL A 111 -4.83 10.67 2.35
C VAL A 111 -5.34 10.15 3.68
N THR A 112 -6.52 9.51 3.68
CA THR A 112 -7.12 8.90 4.87
C THR A 112 -6.23 7.80 5.44
N THR A 113 -5.77 6.88 4.59
CA THR A 113 -4.91 5.76 5.00
C THR A 113 -3.56 6.25 5.51
N ARG A 114 -2.95 7.27 4.86
CA ARG A 114 -1.70 7.91 5.33
C ARG A 114 -1.87 8.52 6.72
N ALA A 115 -2.97 9.22 6.98
CA ALA A 115 -3.23 9.80 8.30
C ALA A 115 -3.36 8.70 9.38
N ARG A 116 -4.06 7.61 9.07
CA ARG A 116 -4.23 6.46 9.98
C ARG A 116 -2.93 5.70 10.24
N ALA A 117 -2.09 5.53 9.22
CA ALA A 117 -0.76 4.91 9.34
C ALA A 117 0.18 5.78 10.18
N ARG A 118 0.23 7.08 9.89
CA ARG A 118 1.01 8.06 10.66
C ARG A 118 0.60 8.09 12.13
N ALA A 119 -0.70 8.07 12.43
CA ALA A 119 -1.20 8.05 13.80
C ALA A 119 -0.73 6.81 14.57
N ARG A 120 -0.70 5.62 13.94
CA ARG A 120 -0.16 4.39 14.54
C ARG A 120 1.33 4.49 14.84
N LEU A 121 2.12 5.00 13.90
CA LEU A 121 3.57 5.19 14.09
C LEU A 121 3.86 6.14 15.26
N LEU A 122 3.12 7.24 15.37
CA LEU A 122 3.24 8.19 16.48
C LEU A 122 2.82 7.58 17.81
N ALA A 123 1.71 6.85 17.84
CA ALA A 123 1.24 6.15 19.04
C ALA A 123 2.22 5.08 19.51
N TRP A 124 2.93 4.43 18.58
CA TRP A 124 4.01 3.49 18.87
C TRP A 124 5.31 4.18 19.35
N GLY A 125 5.41 5.51 19.25
CA GLY A 125 6.53 6.29 19.76
C GLY A 125 7.57 6.71 18.72
N ALA A 126 7.28 6.54 17.42
CA ALA A 126 8.16 7.07 16.38
C ALA A 126 8.19 8.61 16.40
N ALA A 127 9.35 9.19 16.11
CA ALA A 127 9.46 10.63 15.89
C ALA A 127 8.57 11.05 14.69
N PRO A 128 7.95 12.24 14.72
CA PRO A 128 7.11 12.70 13.61
C PRO A 128 7.79 12.66 12.24
N SER A 129 9.08 13.02 12.18
CA SER A 129 9.89 12.95 10.95
C SER A 129 10.05 11.53 10.43
N HIS A 130 10.25 10.54 11.30
CA HIS A 130 10.33 9.13 10.91
C HIS A 130 8.96 8.61 10.44
N ALA A 131 7.88 8.99 11.12
CA ALA A 131 6.54 8.59 10.75
C ALA A 131 6.16 9.11 9.36
N ASP A 132 6.44 10.38 9.07
CA ASP A 132 6.20 10.98 7.75
C ASP A 132 7.08 10.33 6.67
N ALA A 133 8.37 10.14 6.93
CA ALA A 133 9.28 9.53 5.96
C ALA A 133 8.96 8.06 5.66
N LEU A 134 8.46 7.29 6.64
CA LEU A 134 8.00 5.92 6.42
C LEU A 134 6.71 5.89 5.60
N CYS A 135 5.73 6.74 5.94
CA CYS A 135 4.52 6.88 5.13
C CYS A 135 4.83 7.23 3.68
N ASP A 136 5.76 8.15 3.44
CA ASP A 136 6.16 8.56 2.09
C ASP A 136 6.94 7.46 1.35
N ALA A 137 7.68 6.60 2.08
CA ALA A 137 8.37 5.45 1.49
C ALA A 137 7.42 4.31 1.11
N TRP A 138 6.37 4.09 1.91
CA TRP A 138 5.44 2.97 1.75
C TRP A 138 4.29 3.27 0.81
N LEU A 139 3.69 4.46 0.88
CA LEU A 139 2.41 4.78 0.26
C LEU A 139 2.60 5.49 -1.09
N ARG A 140 2.07 4.90 -2.16
CA ARG A 140 2.22 5.38 -3.54
C ARG A 140 0.86 5.70 -4.12
N ARG A 141 0.72 6.93 -4.66
CA ARG A 141 -0.46 7.31 -5.44
C ARG A 141 -0.27 6.92 -6.90
N ASP A 142 -0.75 5.76 -7.30
CA ASP A 142 -0.60 5.27 -8.68
C ASP A 142 -1.63 4.17 -9.01
N ASP A 143 -1.72 3.80 -10.29
CA ASP A 143 -2.33 2.54 -10.72
C ASP A 143 -1.31 1.41 -10.58
N PHE A 144 -1.62 0.42 -9.74
CA PHE A 144 -0.77 -0.73 -9.48
C PHE A 144 -0.39 -1.50 -10.75
N LEU A 145 -1.30 -1.64 -11.73
CA LEU A 145 -1.02 -2.38 -12.96
C LEU A 145 0.04 -1.70 -13.82
N LEU A 146 0.22 -0.38 -13.65
CA LEU A 146 1.17 0.44 -14.39
C LEU A 146 2.33 0.94 -13.53
N ALA A 147 2.30 0.68 -12.22
CA ALA A 147 3.26 1.23 -11.28
C ALA A 147 4.64 0.60 -11.47
N PRO A 148 5.71 1.41 -11.61
CA PRO A 148 7.08 0.89 -11.64
C PRO A 148 7.52 0.48 -10.23
N LEU A 149 7.06 -0.69 -9.79
CA LEU A 149 7.50 -1.30 -8.54
C LEU A 149 8.80 -2.06 -8.78
N VAL A 150 9.84 -1.68 -8.06
CA VAL A 150 11.18 -2.28 -8.18
C VAL A 150 11.43 -3.25 -7.03
N GLY A 151 12.03 -4.39 -7.38
CA GLY A 151 12.43 -5.45 -6.46
C GLY A 151 11.29 -6.38 -6.06
N ASP A 152 11.65 -7.46 -5.38
CA ASP A 152 10.72 -8.53 -5.05
C ASP A 152 9.87 -8.22 -3.80
N PHE A 153 8.77 -8.95 -3.67
CA PHE A 153 7.89 -8.94 -2.50
C PHE A 153 7.73 -10.37 -1.96
N ASP A 154 7.85 -10.52 -0.65
CA ASP A 154 7.67 -11.80 0.04
C ASP A 154 6.19 -12.12 0.28
N VAL A 155 5.36 -11.08 0.37
CA VAL A 155 3.92 -11.18 0.63
C VAL A 155 3.17 -10.17 -0.24
N VAL A 156 2.10 -10.64 -0.88
CA VAL A 156 1.14 -9.77 -1.57
C VAL A 156 -0.25 -10.10 -1.05
N VAL A 157 -0.92 -9.12 -0.47
CA VAL A 157 -2.26 -9.26 0.12
C VAL A 157 -3.12 -8.07 -0.26
N GLY A 158 -4.44 -8.24 -0.24
CA GLY A 158 -5.38 -7.18 -0.52
C GLY A 158 -6.71 -7.72 -1.03
N ASN A 159 -7.67 -6.83 -1.20
CA ASN A 159 -8.94 -7.11 -1.86
C ASN A 159 -9.05 -6.19 -3.09
N PRO A 160 -8.62 -6.66 -4.29
CA PRO A 160 -8.65 -5.83 -5.49
C PRO A 160 -10.08 -5.44 -5.87
N PRO A 161 -10.27 -4.29 -6.52
CA PRO A 161 -11.60 -3.81 -6.90
C PRO A 161 -12.23 -4.71 -7.96
N TYR A 162 -13.52 -5.01 -7.81
CA TYR A 162 -14.29 -5.82 -8.77
C TYR A 162 -14.90 -4.91 -9.85
N VAL A 163 -14.07 -4.52 -10.82
CA VAL A 163 -14.47 -3.60 -11.90
C VAL A 163 -14.91 -4.37 -13.13
N ARG A 164 -16.04 -3.98 -13.74
CA ARG A 164 -16.43 -4.50 -15.06
C ARG A 164 -15.59 -3.82 -16.14
N GLN A 165 -15.12 -4.59 -17.12
CA GLN A 165 -14.23 -4.09 -18.18
C GLN A 165 -14.80 -2.87 -18.93
N GLU A 166 -16.12 -2.84 -19.13
CA GLU A 166 -16.86 -1.72 -19.74
C GLU A 166 -16.72 -0.36 -19.01
N ARG A 167 -16.25 -0.37 -17.77
CA ARG A 167 -16.05 0.83 -16.93
C ARG A 167 -14.60 1.32 -16.90
N ILE A 168 -13.68 0.60 -17.55
CA ILE A 168 -12.27 0.96 -17.61
C ILE A 168 -12.06 1.88 -18.83
N PRO A 169 -11.46 3.07 -18.67
CA PRO A 169 -11.14 3.94 -19.79
C PRO A 169 -10.36 3.21 -20.89
N ALA A 170 -10.75 3.39 -22.15
CA ALA A 170 -10.17 2.65 -23.28
C ALA A 170 -8.64 2.80 -23.40
N ALA A 171 -8.09 3.94 -22.98
CA ALA A 171 -6.65 4.19 -22.97
C ALA A 171 -5.86 3.25 -22.02
N LEU A 172 -6.52 2.61 -21.07
CA LEU A 172 -5.93 1.65 -20.11
C LEU A 172 -6.17 0.19 -20.51
N LEU A 173 -6.91 -0.07 -21.60
CA LEU A 173 -7.24 -1.41 -22.11
C LEU A 173 -6.39 -1.82 -23.33
N ALA A 174 -5.43 -0.98 -23.73
CA ALA A 174 -4.67 -1.09 -24.98
C ALA A 174 -3.42 -1.96 -24.85
#